data_AF-A0A1G6F9W6-F1
#
_entry.id   AF-A0A1G6F9W6-F1
#
_cell.length_a   1.000
_cell.length_b   1.000
_cell.length_c   1.000
_cell.angle_alpha   90.00
_cell.angle_beta   90.00
_cell.angle_gamma   90.00
#
_symmetry.space_group_name_H-M   'P 1'
#
loop_
_entity.id
_entity.type
_entity.pdbx_description
1 polymer ?
#
loop_
_entity_poly.entity_id
_entity_poly.type
_entity_poly.pdbx_seq_one_letter_code
_entity_poly.pdbx_strand_id
1 'polypeptide(L)'
;MKHLKYVLPILIIPIIFIAYHNYKTKPITQTLSREQILSADTNDYSSNSILVWNDFRVGKLDQNDGSIPVSKLDDPIYCSMNLPSESLSDVMIEAWRDNGHIVGDTSSPDAKKILNFGAVEETTGAVLPDNFSVYIGKMKMYAYSKSRKRWILLDSQPYPRGIYIYTLPWTTTVSEKCKNVTYYDDYARVDLTKDELEGNCLHFWGSPVDLDKADYLYYAASYDIWVSENSVDLLTASGGIDTKDAQGQNTISQLYSSRGFSCQTYLKSIWGTTVPNSEYDLCNTSELNQIY
;
A
#
# COMPACT_ATOMS: atom_id res chain seq x y z
N MET A 1 69.70 3.42 -57.35
CA MET A 1 68.91 3.21 -56.13
C MET A 1 68.89 4.50 -55.32
N LYS A 2 67.79 5.26 -55.36
CA LYS A 2 67.51 6.38 -54.46
C LYS A 2 66.14 6.11 -53.85
N HIS A 3 66.11 5.72 -52.57
CA HIS A 3 64.88 5.46 -51.84
C HIS A 3 64.23 6.78 -51.40
N LEU A 4 62.98 6.92 -51.81
CA LEU A 4 62.02 7.92 -51.38
C LEU A 4 61.62 7.61 -49.92
N LYS A 5 61.83 8.55 -48.99
CA LYS A 5 61.29 8.47 -47.63
C LYS A 5 60.06 9.39 -47.55
N TYR A 6 58.87 8.81 -47.53
CA TYR A 6 57.65 9.50 -47.14
C TYR A 6 57.64 9.67 -45.61
N VAL A 7 57.52 10.92 -45.15
CA VAL A 7 57.24 11.25 -43.76
C VAL A 7 55.74 11.51 -43.66
N LEU A 8 55.02 10.66 -42.93
CA LEU A 8 53.62 10.86 -42.57
C LEU A 8 53.55 11.91 -41.45
N PRO A 9 52.70 12.95 -41.53
CA PRO A 9 52.45 13.81 -40.38
C PRO A 9 51.51 13.09 -39.40
N ILE A 10 51.96 12.95 -38.15
CA ILE A 10 51.12 12.47 -37.05
C ILE A 10 50.16 13.61 -36.68
N LEU A 11 48.88 13.43 -36.97
CA LEU A 11 47.81 14.33 -36.55
C LEU A 11 47.46 14.00 -35.08
N ILE A 12 47.90 14.85 -34.15
CA ILE A 12 47.53 14.75 -32.74
C ILE A 12 46.21 15.50 -32.58
N ILE A 13 45.10 14.76 -32.43
CA ILE A 13 43.79 15.31 -32.07
C ILE A 13 43.76 15.44 -30.54
N PRO A 14 43.60 16.64 -29.96
CA PRO A 14 43.42 16.77 -28.52
C PRO A 14 42.04 16.22 -28.14
N ILE A 15 42.03 15.13 -27.37
CA ILE A 15 40.82 14.61 -26.73
C ILE A 15 40.46 15.61 -25.61
N ILE A 16 39.47 16.44 -25.87
CA ILE A 16 38.87 17.29 -24.83
C ILE A 16 38.03 16.37 -23.94
N PHE A 17 38.54 16.06 -22.76
CA PHE A 17 37.74 15.50 -21.67
C PHE A 17 36.76 16.60 -21.20
N ILE A 18 35.53 16.56 -21.70
CA ILE A 18 34.43 17.30 -21.08
C ILE A 18 34.08 16.52 -19.80
N ALA A 19 34.62 16.98 -18.66
CA ALA A 19 34.13 16.55 -17.37
C ALA A 19 32.68 17.05 -17.23
N TYR A 20 31.71 16.18 -17.50
CA TYR A 20 30.33 16.41 -17.10
C TYR A 20 30.29 16.48 -15.57
N HIS A 21 30.44 17.69 -15.03
CA HIS A 21 30.00 17.96 -13.67
C HIS A 21 28.47 17.86 -13.69
N ASN A 22 27.96 16.69 -13.31
CA ASN A 22 26.57 16.56 -12.89
C ASN A 22 26.42 17.41 -11.63
N TYR A 23 26.08 18.70 -11.82
CA TYR A 23 25.50 19.50 -10.76
C TYR A 23 24.19 18.80 -10.39
N LYS A 24 24.23 17.90 -9.40
CA LYS A 24 23.01 17.45 -8.73
C LYS A 24 22.41 18.68 -8.07
N THR A 25 21.49 19.34 -8.76
CA THR A 25 20.61 20.34 -8.17
C THR A 25 20.00 19.71 -6.94
N LYS A 26 20.13 20.37 -5.77
CA LYS A 26 19.47 19.87 -4.56
C LYS A 26 17.97 19.72 -4.83
N PRO A 27 17.32 18.67 -4.32
CA PRO A 27 15.88 18.53 -4.45
C PRO A 27 15.16 19.77 -3.92
N ILE A 28 14.11 20.19 -4.61
CA ILE A 28 13.23 21.27 -4.14
C ILE A 28 12.15 20.61 -3.28
N THR A 29 12.20 20.84 -1.97
CA THR A 29 11.15 20.36 -1.06
C THR A 29 10.00 21.35 -1.05
N GLN A 30 8.79 20.87 -1.31
CA GLN A 30 7.54 21.63 -1.23
C GLN A 30 6.64 21.01 -0.18
N THR A 31 6.24 21.83 0.79
CA THR A 31 5.30 21.44 1.84
C THR A 31 3.89 21.80 1.40
N LEU A 32 2.99 20.83 1.43
CA LEU A 32 1.62 20.93 0.95
C LEU A 32 0.63 20.63 2.08
N SER A 33 -0.57 21.23 2.01
CA SER A 33 -1.71 20.80 2.83
C SER A 33 -2.20 19.40 2.41
N ARG A 34 -3.07 18.81 3.23
CA ARG A 34 -3.73 17.54 2.94
C ARG A 34 -4.43 17.54 1.57
N GLU A 35 -5.22 18.58 1.29
CA GLU A 35 -5.98 18.70 0.05
C GLU A 35 -5.06 18.91 -1.15
N GLN A 36 -4.01 19.71 -0.98
CA GLN A 36 -3.02 19.97 -2.02
C GLN A 36 -2.25 18.71 -2.40
N ILE A 37 -1.80 17.91 -1.41
CA ILE A 37 -1.02 16.71 -1.73
C ILE A 37 -1.88 15.57 -2.30
N LEU A 38 -3.15 15.46 -1.87
CA LEU A 38 -4.09 14.46 -2.42
C LEU A 38 -4.53 14.77 -3.86
N SER A 39 -4.43 16.04 -4.28
CA SER A 39 -4.75 16.49 -5.64
C SER A 39 -3.52 16.78 -6.50
N ALA A 40 -2.32 16.53 -5.98
CA ALA A 40 -1.07 16.78 -6.68
C ALA A 40 -0.94 15.89 -7.93
N ASP A 41 -0.59 16.49 -9.06
CA ASP A 41 -0.31 15.81 -10.32
C ASP A 41 1.18 15.96 -10.69
N THR A 42 1.78 14.96 -11.33
CA THR A 42 3.20 15.00 -11.69
C THR A 42 3.56 16.16 -12.62
N ASN A 43 2.60 16.66 -13.42
CA ASN A 43 2.80 17.77 -14.34
C ASN A 43 2.88 19.15 -13.64
N ASP A 44 2.40 19.25 -12.40
CA ASP A 44 2.37 20.52 -11.65
C ASP A 44 3.73 20.85 -11.02
N TYR A 45 4.67 19.90 -11.02
CA TYR A 45 5.91 20.00 -10.27
C TYR A 45 7.13 19.64 -11.10
N SER A 46 8.29 20.16 -10.69
CA SER A 46 9.56 19.74 -11.28
C SER A 46 9.86 18.30 -10.91
N SER A 47 10.41 17.53 -11.86
CA SER A 47 10.74 16.10 -11.66
C SER A 47 11.76 15.82 -10.56
N ASN A 48 12.54 16.82 -10.13
CA ASN A 48 13.49 16.74 -9.02
C ASN A 48 12.91 17.25 -7.69
N SER A 49 11.62 17.59 -7.63
CA SER A 49 10.96 18.03 -6.40
C SER A 49 10.59 16.85 -5.50
N ILE A 50 10.48 17.16 -4.20
CA ILE A 50 9.94 16.27 -3.18
C ILE A 50 8.74 16.99 -2.55
N LEU A 51 7.58 16.34 -2.58
CA LEU A 51 6.37 16.83 -1.94
C LEU A 51 6.29 16.25 -0.53
N VAL A 52 5.92 17.06 0.45
CA VAL A 52 5.78 16.63 1.85
C VAL A 52 4.46 17.16 2.39
N TRP A 53 3.66 16.27 3.00
CA TRP A 53 2.50 16.68 3.75
C TRP A 53 2.93 17.19 5.14
N ASN A 54 2.55 18.42 5.47
CA ASN A 54 2.97 19.08 6.72
C ASN A 54 2.51 18.37 8.01
N ASP A 55 1.42 17.61 7.97
CA ASP A 55 0.84 16.94 9.14
C ASP A 55 1.06 15.42 9.11
N PHE A 56 2.00 14.92 8.30
CA PHE A 56 2.35 13.51 8.26
C PHE A 56 2.75 13.00 9.64
N ARG A 57 2.12 11.91 10.07
CA ARG A 57 2.39 11.31 11.37
C ARG A 57 3.37 10.17 11.24
N VAL A 58 4.48 10.28 11.97
CA VAL A 58 5.48 9.21 12.08
C VAL A 58 5.14 8.37 13.30
N GLY A 59 4.68 7.14 13.07
CA GLY A 59 4.51 6.11 14.08
C GLY A 59 5.84 5.63 14.64
N LYS A 60 5.81 4.97 15.80
CA LYS A 60 7.01 4.54 16.52
C LYS A 60 7.94 3.62 15.71
N LEU A 61 7.35 2.76 14.88
CA LEU A 61 8.07 1.79 14.05
C LEU A 61 8.17 2.22 12.59
N ASP A 62 7.56 3.35 12.23
CA ASP A 62 7.50 3.80 10.85
C ASP A 62 8.89 4.08 10.32
N GLN A 63 9.08 3.67 9.08
CA GLN A 63 10.27 3.96 8.28
C GLN A 63 9.90 4.80 7.04
N ASN A 64 8.66 5.31 7.01
CA ASN A 64 8.13 6.23 6.02
C ASN A 64 7.99 7.62 6.68
N ASP A 65 8.20 8.67 5.89
CA ASP A 65 8.33 10.04 6.38
C ASP A 65 7.44 11.05 5.65
N GLY A 66 6.53 10.58 4.80
CA GLY A 66 5.65 11.43 4.00
C GLY A 66 6.37 12.19 2.88
N SER A 67 7.65 11.92 2.63
CA SER A 67 8.40 12.49 1.52
C SER A 67 8.09 11.73 0.23
N ILE A 68 7.47 12.41 -0.72
CA ILE A 68 7.09 11.84 -2.02
C ILE A 68 7.89 12.54 -3.11
N PRO A 69 8.94 11.90 -3.66
CA PRO A 69 9.56 12.36 -4.89
C PRO A 69 8.51 12.44 -6.00
N VAL A 70 8.52 13.50 -6.81
CA VAL A 70 7.53 13.65 -7.91
C VAL A 70 7.53 12.44 -8.84
N SER A 71 8.68 11.80 -9.06
CA SER A 71 8.79 10.55 -9.84
C SER A 71 8.05 9.33 -9.26
N LYS A 72 7.52 9.43 -8.02
CA LYS A 72 6.80 8.37 -7.30
C LYS A 72 5.34 8.75 -7.01
N LEU A 73 4.88 9.93 -7.43
CA LEU A 73 3.53 10.42 -7.14
C LEU A 73 2.45 9.50 -7.73
N ASP A 74 2.73 8.93 -8.90
CA ASP A 74 1.85 7.97 -9.58
C ASP A 74 2.12 6.50 -9.20
N ASP A 75 2.99 6.24 -8.21
CA ASP A 75 3.26 4.88 -7.72
C ASP A 75 2.33 4.55 -6.53
N PRO A 76 1.24 3.77 -6.74
CA PRO A 76 0.23 3.56 -5.71
C PRO A 76 0.77 2.85 -4.47
N ILE A 77 1.85 2.09 -4.60
CA ILE A 77 2.43 1.32 -3.49
C ILE A 77 3.27 2.24 -2.62
N TYR A 78 4.10 3.10 -3.22
CA TYR A 78 4.83 4.12 -2.49
C TYR A 78 3.85 5.08 -1.78
N CYS A 79 2.84 5.54 -2.52
CA CYS A 79 1.83 6.47 -2.04
C CYS A 79 0.94 5.88 -0.94
N SER A 80 0.72 4.56 -0.91
CA SER A 80 -0.09 3.91 0.13
C SER A 80 0.41 4.10 1.57
N MET A 81 1.71 4.34 1.73
CA MET A 81 2.37 4.54 3.04
C MET A 81 2.87 5.98 3.25
N ASN A 82 2.83 6.84 2.22
CA ASN A 82 3.39 8.19 2.26
C ASN A 82 2.37 9.31 2.03
N LEU A 83 1.18 9.02 1.50
CA LEU A 83 0.10 9.99 1.42
C LEU A 83 -0.77 9.97 2.69
N PRO A 84 -1.42 11.11 3.02
CA PRO A 84 -2.55 11.09 3.94
C PRO A 84 -3.63 10.12 3.46
N SER A 85 -4.38 9.54 4.39
CA SER A 85 -5.65 8.85 4.10
C SER A 85 -6.57 9.77 3.28
N GLU A 86 -7.41 9.25 2.42
CA GLU A 86 -8.39 10.03 1.63
C GLU A 86 -9.64 10.31 2.46
N SER A 87 -10.11 9.29 3.16
CA SER A 87 -11.19 9.31 4.14
C SER A 87 -10.74 8.61 5.42
N LEU A 88 -11.49 8.79 6.51
CA LEU A 88 -11.20 8.19 7.81
C LEU A 88 -12.49 7.67 8.43
N SER A 89 -12.44 6.50 9.06
CA SER A 89 -13.45 6.02 10.00
C SER A 89 -13.07 6.41 11.44
N ASP A 90 -14.03 6.33 12.37
CA ASP A 90 -13.77 6.68 13.78
C ASP A 90 -12.65 5.82 14.38
N VAL A 91 -12.61 4.53 14.03
CA VAL A 91 -11.54 3.59 14.42
C VAL A 91 -10.19 4.06 13.92
N MET A 92 -10.11 4.56 12.68
CA MET A 92 -8.85 5.08 12.14
C MET A 92 -8.39 6.33 12.89
N ILE A 93 -9.32 7.25 13.20
CA ILE A 93 -9.03 8.46 13.96
C ILE A 93 -8.52 8.09 15.37
N GLU A 94 -9.21 7.20 16.07
CA GLU A 94 -8.82 6.73 17.40
C GLU A 94 -7.45 6.02 17.40
N ALA A 95 -7.16 5.28 16.33
CA ALA A 95 -5.88 4.60 16.13
C ALA A 95 -4.78 5.52 15.54
N TRP A 96 -5.05 6.81 15.36
CA TRP A 96 -4.13 7.82 14.80
C TRP A 96 -3.68 7.51 13.36
N ARG A 97 -4.48 6.78 12.58
CA ARG A 97 -4.18 6.30 11.22
C ARG A 97 -4.53 7.33 10.13
N ASP A 98 -4.00 8.54 10.27
CA ASP A 98 -4.18 9.60 9.27
C ASP A 98 -3.35 9.35 8.00
N ASN A 99 -2.41 8.41 8.06
CA ASN A 99 -1.64 7.83 6.96
C ASN A 99 -1.39 6.33 7.24
N GLY A 100 -0.70 5.66 6.31
CA GLY A 100 -0.25 4.29 6.55
C GLY A 100 0.83 4.23 7.64
N HIS A 101 0.82 3.15 8.42
CA HIS A 101 1.76 2.93 9.52
C HIS A 101 2.27 1.49 9.55
N ILE A 102 3.55 1.32 9.85
CA ILE A 102 4.14 0.07 10.31
C ILE A 102 3.80 -0.06 11.80
N VAL A 103 3.07 -1.12 12.13
CA VAL A 103 2.50 -1.34 13.47
C VAL A 103 3.29 -2.37 14.26
N GLY A 104 4.00 -3.27 13.56
CA GLY A 104 4.71 -4.37 14.18
C GLY A 104 5.73 -5.02 13.25
N ASP A 105 6.29 -6.13 13.71
CA ASP A 105 7.30 -6.90 12.99
C ASP A 105 7.06 -8.41 13.15
N THR A 106 7.95 -9.21 12.56
CA THR A 106 7.89 -10.68 12.61
C THR A 106 8.79 -11.30 13.69
N SER A 107 9.27 -10.52 14.65
CA SER A 107 10.28 -10.95 15.63
C SER A 107 9.76 -11.96 16.65
N SER A 108 8.47 -11.89 17.00
CA SER A 108 7.85 -12.79 17.99
C SER A 108 8.06 -14.25 17.60
N PRO A 109 8.58 -15.14 18.47
CA PRO A 109 8.80 -16.55 18.14
C PRO A 109 7.50 -17.29 17.79
N ASP A 110 6.36 -16.83 18.30
CA ASP A 110 5.05 -17.44 18.12
C ASP A 110 4.41 -17.10 16.77
N ALA A 111 4.86 -16.04 16.10
CA ALA A 111 4.47 -15.73 14.73
C ALA A 111 5.01 -16.83 13.79
N LYS A 112 4.13 -17.65 13.21
CA LYS A 112 4.46 -18.75 12.29
C LYS A 112 3.82 -18.61 10.92
N LYS A 113 2.76 -17.83 10.82
CA LYS A 113 2.03 -17.57 9.58
C LYS A 113 1.80 -16.08 9.40
N ILE A 114 1.48 -15.67 8.18
CA ILE A 114 0.97 -14.33 7.88
C ILE A 114 -0.36 -14.44 7.12
N LEU A 115 -1.22 -13.45 7.32
CA LEU A 115 -2.55 -13.37 6.73
C LEU A 115 -2.83 -11.91 6.38
N ASN A 116 -3.01 -11.61 5.09
CA ASN A 116 -3.49 -10.30 4.67
C ASN A 116 -4.99 -10.15 4.94
N PHE A 117 -5.40 -8.92 5.24
CA PHE A 117 -6.79 -8.56 5.50
C PHE A 117 -7.15 -7.24 4.84
N GLY A 118 -8.45 -7.04 4.65
CA GLY A 118 -9.05 -5.74 4.35
C GLY A 118 -10.22 -5.47 5.30
N ALA A 119 -10.51 -4.18 5.46
CA ALA A 119 -11.54 -3.68 6.34
C ALA A 119 -12.27 -2.51 5.64
N VAL A 120 -13.59 -2.48 5.75
CA VAL A 120 -14.43 -1.39 5.25
C VAL A 120 -15.33 -0.95 6.39
N GLU A 121 -15.26 0.34 6.70
CA GLU A 121 -16.08 0.98 7.73
C GLU A 121 -16.83 2.20 7.15
N GLU A 122 -17.82 2.68 7.88
CA GLU A 122 -18.41 3.99 7.64
C GLU A 122 -17.35 5.10 7.79
N THR A 123 -17.32 6.03 6.83
CA THR A 123 -16.53 7.26 6.96
C THR A 123 -17.12 8.15 8.06
N THR A 124 -16.28 8.67 8.95
CA THR A 124 -16.71 9.53 10.06
C THR A 124 -17.61 10.67 9.59
N GLY A 125 -18.81 10.75 10.18
CA GLY A 125 -19.80 11.79 9.88
C GLY A 125 -20.60 11.59 8.58
N ALA A 126 -20.36 10.50 7.85
CA ALA A 126 -21.22 10.08 6.75
C ALA A 126 -22.57 9.57 7.27
N VAL A 127 -23.52 9.38 6.35
CA VAL A 127 -24.79 8.71 6.63
C VAL A 127 -24.97 7.64 5.57
N LEU A 128 -24.90 6.37 5.97
CA LEU A 128 -25.07 5.24 5.05
C LEU A 128 -26.50 5.20 4.46
N PRO A 129 -26.66 4.75 3.19
CA PRO A 129 -27.96 4.46 2.61
C PRO A 129 -28.56 3.18 3.23
N ASP A 130 -29.88 3.03 3.18
CA ASP A 130 -30.58 1.86 3.75
C ASP A 130 -30.04 0.53 3.22
N ASN A 131 -29.65 0.49 1.94
CA ASN A 131 -29.06 -0.67 1.27
C ASN A 131 -27.98 -0.21 0.30
N PHE A 132 -26.87 -0.95 0.25
CA PHE A 132 -25.76 -0.71 -0.68
C PHE A 132 -24.99 -2.01 -0.93
N SER A 133 -24.06 -1.97 -1.88
CA SER A 133 -23.21 -3.10 -2.20
C SER A 133 -21.74 -2.71 -2.12
N VAL A 134 -20.95 -3.55 -1.48
CA VAL A 134 -19.48 -3.51 -1.52
C VAL A 134 -18.99 -4.65 -2.40
N TYR A 135 -18.09 -4.35 -3.32
CA TYR A 135 -17.52 -5.31 -4.24
C TYR A 135 -16.04 -5.48 -3.91
N ILE A 136 -15.61 -6.71 -3.66
CA ILE A 136 -14.24 -7.03 -3.26
C ILE A 136 -13.65 -7.98 -4.28
N GLY A 137 -12.65 -7.50 -5.01
CA GLY A 137 -11.98 -8.23 -6.06
C GLY A 137 -10.71 -8.92 -5.59
N LYS A 138 -9.78 -9.08 -6.54
CA LYS A 138 -8.52 -9.80 -6.37
C LYS A 138 -7.80 -9.37 -5.10
N MET A 139 -7.32 -10.34 -4.33
CA MET A 139 -6.57 -10.12 -3.11
C MET A 139 -5.23 -10.85 -3.19
N LYS A 140 -4.13 -10.15 -2.95
CA LYS A 140 -2.76 -10.68 -3.08
C LYS A 140 -1.89 -10.33 -1.89
N MET A 141 -0.93 -11.20 -1.61
CA MET A 141 0.08 -11.01 -0.58
C MET A 141 1.45 -11.39 -1.13
N TYR A 142 2.45 -10.59 -0.77
CA TYR A 142 3.81 -10.70 -1.27
C TYR A 142 4.81 -10.64 -0.14
N ALA A 143 5.99 -11.22 -0.38
CA ALA A 143 7.18 -10.95 0.42
C ALA A 143 8.39 -10.69 -0.47
N TYR A 144 9.29 -9.84 0.01
CA TYR A 144 10.62 -9.70 -0.57
C TYR A 144 11.54 -10.79 0.00
N SER A 145 11.99 -11.70 -0.87
CA SER A 145 12.85 -12.83 -0.50
C SER A 145 14.32 -12.44 -0.60
N LYS A 146 15.06 -12.54 0.51
CA LYS A 146 16.51 -12.24 0.57
C LYS A 146 17.33 -13.17 -0.33
N SER A 147 17.03 -14.46 -0.30
CA SER A 147 17.73 -15.48 -1.09
C SER A 147 17.49 -15.31 -2.59
N ARG A 148 16.28 -14.87 -2.99
CA ARG A 148 15.91 -14.66 -4.39
C ARG A 148 16.16 -13.23 -4.88
N LYS A 149 16.39 -12.28 -3.96
CA LYS A 149 16.57 -10.84 -4.23
C LYS A 149 15.46 -10.26 -5.10
N ARG A 150 14.21 -10.65 -4.81
CA ARG A 150 13.02 -10.18 -5.52
C ARG A 150 11.75 -10.42 -4.72
N TRP A 151 10.69 -9.74 -5.12
CA TRP A 151 9.34 -10.02 -4.66
C TRP A 151 8.85 -11.39 -5.14
N ILE A 152 8.17 -12.10 -4.25
CA ILE A 152 7.47 -13.34 -4.54
C ILE A 152 6.01 -13.22 -4.12
N LEU A 153 5.13 -13.79 -4.93
CA LEU A 153 3.71 -13.93 -4.62
C LEU A 153 3.54 -15.07 -3.62
N LEU A 154 2.94 -14.78 -2.47
CA LEU A 154 2.67 -15.75 -1.40
C LEU A 154 1.23 -16.25 -1.44
N ASP A 155 0.27 -15.34 -1.66
CA ASP A 155 -1.14 -15.66 -1.79
C ASP A 155 -1.75 -14.84 -2.93
N SER A 156 -2.71 -15.43 -3.64
CA SER A 156 -3.47 -14.79 -4.70
C SER A 156 -4.84 -15.44 -4.80
N GLN A 157 -5.87 -14.66 -4.52
CA GLN A 157 -7.26 -15.08 -4.58
C GLN A 157 -8.04 -14.14 -5.51
N PRO A 158 -9.06 -14.61 -6.25
CA PRO A 158 -9.94 -13.74 -7.02
C PRO A 158 -10.78 -12.81 -6.12
N TYR A 159 -11.01 -13.21 -4.88
CA TYR A 159 -11.70 -12.45 -3.83
C TYR A 159 -11.37 -13.07 -2.45
N PRO A 160 -11.66 -12.40 -1.33
CA PRO A 160 -11.34 -12.91 0.01
C PRO A 160 -12.02 -14.25 0.33
N ARG A 161 -11.40 -15.07 1.17
CA ARG A 161 -11.93 -16.39 1.57
C ARG A 161 -12.86 -16.33 2.78
N GLY A 162 -12.80 -15.26 3.55
CA GLY A 162 -13.69 -14.99 4.67
C GLY A 162 -14.15 -13.54 4.63
N ILE A 163 -15.45 -13.31 4.79
CA ILE A 163 -16.08 -11.98 4.82
C ILE A 163 -17.09 -11.97 5.97
N TYR A 164 -16.85 -11.09 6.94
CA TYR A 164 -17.53 -11.06 8.23
C TYR A 164 -17.80 -9.62 8.65
N ILE A 165 -18.81 -9.45 9.49
CA ILE A 165 -19.13 -8.20 10.17
C ILE A 165 -18.60 -8.30 11.59
N TYR A 166 -17.81 -7.32 12.01
CA TYR A 166 -17.31 -7.18 13.37
C TYR A 166 -17.89 -5.95 14.03
N THR A 167 -18.28 -6.08 15.29
CA THR A 167 -18.73 -4.93 16.08
C THR A 167 -17.56 -4.09 16.55
N LEU A 168 -17.67 -2.78 16.34
CA LEU A 168 -16.69 -1.80 16.77
C LEU A 168 -17.10 -1.15 18.12
N PRO A 169 -16.14 -0.64 18.90
CA PRO A 169 -14.70 -0.81 18.74
C PRO A 169 -14.29 -2.28 18.92
N TRP A 170 -13.09 -2.67 18.47
CA TRP A 170 -12.50 -4.04 18.49
C TRP A 170 -12.29 -4.64 19.89
N THR A 171 -13.28 -4.51 20.78
CA THR A 171 -13.31 -4.93 22.18
C THR A 171 -14.01 -6.26 22.36
N THR A 172 -14.75 -6.71 21.34
CA THR A 172 -15.40 -8.01 21.29
C THR A 172 -14.80 -8.85 20.17
N THR A 173 -14.73 -10.16 20.36
CA THR A 173 -14.36 -11.12 19.29
C THR A 173 -15.59 -11.63 18.54
N VAL A 174 -16.75 -11.00 18.75
CA VAL A 174 -17.99 -11.43 18.12
C VAL A 174 -17.93 -10.99 16.67
N SER A 175 -18.02 -11.97 15.78
CA SER A 175 -18.14 -11.74 14.35
C SER A 175 -19.35 -12.50 13.82
N GLU A 176 -20.06 -11.87 12.90
CA GLU A 176 -21.12 -12.50 12.14
C GLU A 176 -20.66 -12.73 10.71
N LYS A 177 -20.83 -13.95 10.19
CA LYS A 177 -20.53 -14.21 8.79
C LYS A 177 -21.54 -13.48 7.92
N CYS A 178 -21.07 -12.75 6.92
CA CYS A 178 -21.95 -12.08 5.96
C CYS A 178 -22.86 -13.10 5.25
N LYS A 179 -24.17 -12.85 5.27
CA LYS A 179 -25.18 -13.76 4.69
C LYS A 179 -25.44 -13.47 3.21
N ASN A 180 -25.38 -12.20 2.81
CA ASN A 180 -25.73 -11.76 1.46
C ASN A 180 -24.48 -11.55 0.60
N VAL A 181 -23.77 -12.65 0.33
CA VAL A 181 -22.57 -12.64 -0.51
C VAL A 181 -22.84 -13.40 -1.81
N THR A 182 -22.66 -12.73 -2.94
CA THR A 182 -22.69 -13.33 -4.27
C THR A 182 -21.29 -13.36 -4.85
N TYR A 183 -20.82 -14.53 -5.27
CA TYR A 183 -19.49 -14.71 -5.86
C TYR A 183 -19.57 -14.75 -7.38
N TYR A 184 -18.67 -14.01 -8.02
CA TYR A 184 -18.42 -13.98 -9.45
C TYR A 184 -17.01 -14.53 -9.71
N ASP A 185 -16.59 -14.64 -10.98
CA ASP A 185 -15.29 -15.24 -11.32
C ASP A 185 -14.10 -14.48 -10.73
N ASP A 186 -14.21 -13.16 -10.59
CA ASP A 186 -13.14 -12.23 -10.24
C ASP A 186 -13.47 -11.25 -9.11
N TYR A 187 -14.65 -11.37 -8.48
CA TYR A 187 -15.01 -10.60 -7.28
C TYR A 187 -16.13 -11.24 -6.46
N ALA A 188 -16.23 -10.82 -5.20
CA ALA A 188 -17.39 -11.05 -4.34
C ALA A 188 -18.18 -9.75 -4.19
N ARG A 189 -19.49 -9.81 -4.39
CA ARG A 189 -20.44 -8.73 -4.04
C ARG A 189 -21.05 -9.04 -2.69
N VAL A 190 -20.96 -8.08 -1.77
CA VAL A 190 -21.59 -8.11 -0.45
C VAL A 190 -22.69 -7.07 -0.44
N ASP A 191 -23.94 -7.51 -0.32
CA ASP A 191 -25.07 -6.61 -0.12
C ASP A 191 -25.26 -6.36 1.37
N LEU A 192 -25.26 -5.10 1.77
CA LEU A 192 -25.32 -4.65 3.15
C LEU A 192 -26.49 -3.69 3.35
N THR A 193 -27.04 -3.71 4.56
CA THR A 193 -27.89 -2.63 5.05
C THR A 193 -27.11 -1.62 5.86
N LYS A 194 -27.68 -0.43 6.07
CA LYS A 194 -27.16 0.54 7.02
C LYS A 194 -26.93 -0.10 8.41
N ASP A 195 -27.91 -0.81 8.95
CA ASP A 195 -27.85 -1.39 10.30
C ASP A 195 -26.75 -2.46 10.45
N GLU A 196 -26.40 -3.14 9.35
CA GLU A 196 -25.33 -4.12 9.34
C GLU A 196 -23.94 -3.47 9.48
N LEU A 197 -23.74 -2.24 9.00
CA LEU A 197 -22.42 -1.59 8.97
C LEU A 197 -22.27 -0.40 9.92
N GLU A 198 -23.35 0.31 10.29
CA GLU A 198 -23.28 1.43 11.25
C GLU A 198 -22.78 0.91 12.61
N GLY A 199 -21.64 1.44 13.07
CA GLY A 199 -20.96 0.94 14.28
C GLY A 199 -20.27 -0.44 14.14
N ASN A 200 -20.15 -0.96 12.92
CA ASN A 200 -19.49 -2.23 12.61
C ASN A 200 -18.43 -2.07 11.50
N CYS A 201 -17.69 -3.14 11.23
CA CYS A 201 -16.69 -3.23 10.18
C CYS A 201 -16.96 -4.46 9.31
N LEU A 202 -16.98 -4.29 8.00
CA LEU A 202 -16.88 -5.40 7.05
C LEU A 202 -15.40 -5.80 6.94
N HIS A 203 -15.04 -6.90 7.58
CA HIS A 203 -13.66 -7.38 7.66
C HIS A 203 -13.51 -8.69 6.89
N PHE A 204 -12.42 -8.83 6.15
CA PHE A 204 -12.19 -9.98 5.28
C PHE A 204 -10.71 -10.33 5.13
N TRP A 205 -10.43 -11.59 4.80
CA TRP A 205 -9.05 -12.12 4.74
C TRP A 205 -8.77 -12.98 3.51
N GLY A 206 -7.49 -13.03 3.16
CA GLY A 206 -6.94 -13.99 2.20
C GLY A 206 -6.74 -15.38 2.80
N SER A 207 -5.72 -16.09 2.32
CA SER A 207 -5.29 -17.37 2.89
C SER A 207 -4.10 -17.19 3.84
N PRO A 208 -4.07 -17.89 4.98
CA PRO A 208 -2.89 -17.89 5.83
C PRO A 208 -1.75 -18.66 5.13
N VAL A 209 -0.58 -18.04 5.05
CA VAL A 209 0.64 -18.63 4.46
C VAL A 209 1.74 -18.76 5.50
N ASP A 210 2.65 -19.70 5.30
CA ASP A 210 3.79 -19.88 6.22
C ASP A 210 4.75 -18.69 6.18
N LEU A 211 5.21 -18.27 7.35
CA LEU A 211 6.15 -17.19 7.54
C LEU A 211 7.59 -17.73 7.56
N ASP A 212 8.36 -17.45 6.52
CA ASP A 212 9.79 -17.75 6.49
C ASP A 212 10.60 -16.55 7.02
N LYS A 213 10.89 -16.54 8.33
CA LYS A 213 11.69 -15.47 8.96
C LYS A 213 13.16 -15.48 8.54
N ALA A 214 13.65 -16.61 8.03
CA ALA A 214 15.03 -16.70 7.58
C ALA A 214 15.19 -16.00 6.22
N ASP A 215 14.16 -16.01 5.37
CA ASP A 215 14.22 -15.51 4.01
C ASP A 215 13.45 -14.21 3.77
N TYR A 216 12.28 -14.01 4.38
CA TYR A 216 11.42 -12.86 4.09
C TYR A 216 11.88 -11.62 4.86
N LEU A 217 12.01 -10.51 4.15
CA LEU A 217 12.48 -9.23 4.70
C LEU A 217 11.35 -8.20 4.82
N TYR A 218 10.61 -8.00 3.73
CA TYR A 218 9.49 -7.06 3.67
C TYR A 218 8.24 -7.72 3.15
N TYR A 219 7.11 -7.12 3.47
CA TYR A 219 5.79 -7.63 3.11
C TYR A 219 4.98 -6.54 2.40
N ALA A 220 4.11 -6.96 1.51
CA ALA A 220 3.12 -6.10 0.89
C ALA A 220 1.84 -6.90 0.66
N ALA A 221 0.70 -6.26 0.75
CA ALA A 221 -0.55 -6.86 0.35
C ALA A 221 -1.45 -5.83 -0.34
N SER A 222 -2.36 -6.37 -1.13
CA SER A 222 -3.31 -5.58 -1.89
C SER A 222 -4.66 -6.27 -2.01
N TYR A 223 -5.71 -5.48 -2.19
CA TYR A 223 -7.00 -5.97 -2.65
C TYR A 223 -7.72 -4.93 -3.52
N ASP A 224 -8.58 -5.38 -4.43
CA ASP A 224 -9.46 -4.51 -5.21
C ASP A 224 -10.78 -4.27 -4.49
N ILE A 225 -11.28 -3.03 -4.56
CA ILE A 225 -12.58 -2.65 -4.02
C ILE A 225 -13.27 -1.59 -4.88
N TRP A 226 -14.59 -1.68 -4.95
CA TRP A 226 -15.50 -0.61 -5.40
C TRP A 226 -16.86 -0.78 -4.73
N VAL A 227 -17.74 0.20 -4.88
CA VAL A 227 -19.03 0.24 -4.19
C VAL A 227 -20.16 0.68 -5.12
N SER A 228 -21.42 0.50 -4.71
CA SER A 228 -22.57 1.00 -5.46
C SER A 228 -22.64 2.52 -5.45
N GLU A 229 -23.25 3.12 -6.48
CA GLU A 229 -23.32 4.58 -6.68
C GLU A 229 -23.82 5.35 -5.46
N ASN A 230 -24.77 4.79 -4.72
CA ASN A 230 -25.35 5.42 -3.52
C ASN A 230 -24.46 5.36 -2.27
N SER A 231 -23.26 4.79 -2.38
CA SER A 231 -22.30 4.62 -1.26
C SER A 231 -20.92 5.23 -1.52
N VAL A 232 -20.77 5.98 -2.63
CA VAL A 232 -19.54 6.71 -2.96
C VAL A 232 -19.20 7.71 -1.86
N ASP A 233 -17.93 7.74 -1.44
CA ASP A 233 -17.39 8.59 -0.37
C ASP A 233 -17.96 8.36 1.04
N LEU A 234 -18.92 7.44 1.21
CA LEU A 234 -19.53 7.13 2.50
C LEU A 234 -18.78 6.03 3.27
N LEU A 235 -17.87 5.33 2.59
CA LEU A 235 -17.14 4.18 3.12
C LEU A 235 -15.64 4.41 3.03
N THR A 236 -14.95 4.04 4.10
CA THR A 236 -13.49 4.06 4.19
C THR A 236 -12.96 2.63 4.12
N ALA A 237 -12.06 2.37 3.17
CA ALA A 237 -11.39 1.10 2.99
C ALA A 237 -9.94 1.16 3.52
N SER A 238 -9.52 0.13 4.25
CA SER A 238 -8.15 -0.03 4.74
C SER A 238 -7.70 -1.49 4.65
N GLY A 239 -6.40 -1.74 4.82
CA GLY A 239 -5.84 -3.08 4.75
C GLY A 239 -4.60 -3.27 5.61
N GLY A 240 -4.19 -4.53 5.75
CA GLY A 240 -3.02 -4.87 6.54
C GLY A 240 -2.61 -6.32 6.40
N ILE A 241 -1.59 -6.68 7.17
CA ILE A 241 -1.13 -8.07 7.33
C ILE A 241 -1.02 -8.36 8.81
N ASP A 242 -1.67 -9.45 9.24
CA ASP A 242 -1.48 -10.03 10.55
C ASP A 242 -0.42 -11.12 10.49
N THR A 243 0.42 -11.16 11.52
CA THR A 243 1.13 -12.39 11.89
C THR A 243 0.20 -13.26 12.75
N LYS A 244 0.22 -14.56 12.48
CA LYS A 244 -0.60 -15.57 13.15
C LYS A 244 0.25 -16.64 13.80
N ASP A 245 -0.34 -17.35 14.75
CA ASP A 245 0.22 -18.57 15.33
C ASP A 245 0.38 -19.71 14.29
N ALA A 246 0.89 -20.87 14.74
CA ALA A 246 1.09 -22.03 13.88
C ALA A 246 -0.20 -22.57 13.25
N GLN A 247 -1.33 -22.37 13.92
CA GLN A 247 -2.66 -22.80 13.48
C GLN A 247 -3.28 -21.80 12.49
N GLY A 248 -2.73 -20.58 12.39
CA GLY A 248 -3.26 -19.50 11.57
C GLY A 248 -4.50 -18.86 12.18
N GLN A 249 -4.77 -19.07 13.47
CA GLN A 249 -6.02 -18.68 14.13
C GLN A 249 -5.86 -17.39 14.92
N ASN A 250 -4.89 -17.35 15.84
CA ASN A 250 -4.73 -16.20 16.72
C ASN A 250 -3.77 -15.16 16.10
N THR A 251 -4.17 -13.90 16.10
CA THR A 251 -3.28 -12.77 15.77
C THR A 251 -2.23 -12.60 16.86
N ILE A 252 -0.97 -12.61 16.46
CA ILE A 252 0.18 -12.33 17.34
C ILE A 252 0.53 -10.84 17.28
N SER A 253 0.55 -10.26 16.08
CA SER A 253 0.82 -8.84 15.84
C SER A 253 0.35 -8.44 14.43
N GLN A 254 -0.06 -7.20 14.25
CA GLN A 254 -0.29 -6.59 12.94
C GLN A 254 1.02 -5.96 12.44
N LEU A 255 1.42 -6.25 11.19
CA LEU A 255 2.66 -5.71 10.60
C LEU A 255 2.52 -4.25 10.17
N TYR A 256 1.44 -3.93 9.46
CA TYR A 256 1.15 -2.58 9.03
C TYR A 256 -0.37 -2.36 8.93
N SER A 257 -0.78 -1.09 8.94
CA SER A 257 -2.08 -0.62 8.47
C SER A 257 -1.85 0.31 7.29
N SER A 258 -2.58 0.12 6.20
CA SER A 258 -2.58 1.10 5.11
C SER A 258 -3.21 2.42 5.58
N ARG A 259 -3.02 3.47 4.79
CA ARG A 259 -3.90 4.65 4.86
C ARG A 259 -5.35 4.26 4.53
N GLY A 260 -6.29 5.13 4.88
CA GLY A 260 -7.71 5.01 4.53
C GLY A 260 -7.95 5.50 3.10
N PHE A 261 -8.77 4.78 2.35
CA PHE A 261 -9.13 5.12 0.98
C PHE A 261 -10.64 5.35 0.90
N SER A 262 -11.02 6.41 0.18
CA SER A 262 -12.43 6.68 -0.08
C SER A 262 -12.94 5.68 -1.12
N CYS A 263 -14.04 5.01 -0.83
CA CYS A 263 -14.65 4.05 -1.75
C CYS A 263 -15.36 4.75 -2.91
N GLN A 264 -15.17 4.21 -4.12
CA GLN A 264 -15.67 4.76 -5.37
C GLN A 264 -16.41 3.69 -6.19
N THR A 265 -17.11 4.10 -7.24
CA THR A 265 -17.80 3.18 -8.17
C THR A 265 -16.85 2.47 -9.13
N TYR A 266 -15.66 3.02 -9.34
CA TYR A 266 -14.60 2.39 -10.12
C TYR A 266 -13.70 1.56 -9.22
N LEU A 267 -13.15 0.49 -9.80
CA LEU A 267 -12.22 -0.41 -9.11
C LEU A 267 -10.99 0.36 -8.64
N LYS A 268 -10.68 0.23 -7.36
CA LYS A 268 -9.50 0.78 -6.72
C LYS A 268 -8.71 -0.32 -6.02
N SER A 269 -7.41 -0.37 -6.25
CA SER A 269 -6.53 -1.29 -5.54
C SER A 269 -6.00 -0.62 -4.27
N ILE A 270 -6.33 -1.21 -3.13
CA ILE A 270 -5.84 -0.81 -1.81
C ILE A 270 -4.50 -1.50 -1.60
N TRP A 271 -3.45 -0.74 -1.32
CA TRP A 271 -2.10 -1.25 -1.08
C TRP A 271 -1.64 -0.92 0.34
N GLY A 272 -0.65 -1.69 0.81
CA GLY A 272 0.23 -1.27 1.89
C GLY A 272 1.46 -2.18 1.96
N THR A 273 2.49 -1.71 2.67
CA THR A 273 3.77 -2.40 2.71
C THR A 273 4.57 -2.05 3.96
N THR A 274 5.53 -2.92 4.31
CA THR A 274 6.50 -2.69 5.38
C THR A 274 7.85 -2.16 4.86
N VAL A 275 7.95 -1.76 3.60
CA VAL A 275 9.22 -1.34 2.97
C VAL A 275 9.57 0.09 3.39
N PRO A 276 10.76 0.33 3.97
CA PRO A 276 11.29 1.67 4.21
C PRO A 276 11.45 2.49 2.93
N ASN A 277 11.25 3.81 2.99
CA ASN A 277 11.48 4.70 1.83
C ASN A 277 12.92 4.57 1.30
N SER A 278 13.90 4.38 2.20
CA SER A 278 15.33 4.20 1.86
C SER A 278 15.63 2.91 1.09
N GLU A 279 14.75 1.91 1.15
CA GLU A 279 14.95 0.59 0.52
C GLU A 279 14.01 0.32 -0.64
N TYR A 280 13.06 1.23 -0.89
CA TYR A 280 12.01 1.05 -1.90
C TYR A 280 12.55 0.76 -3.30
N ASP A 281 13.50 1.58 -3.77
CA ASP A 281 14.13 1.39 -5.08
C ASP A 281 15.10 0.21 -5.09
N LEU A 282 15.75 -0.10 -3.95
CA LEU A 282 16.66 -1.24 -3.83
C LEU A 282 15.93 -2.58 -3.93
N CYS A 283 14.68 -2.61 -3.48
CA CYS A 283 13.82 -3.78 -3.53
C CYS A 283 12.96 -3.85 -4.80
N ASN A 284 13.12 -2.90 -5.74
CA ASN A 284 12.26 -2.75 -6.92
C ASN A 284 10.76 -2.82 -6.59
N THR A 285 10.32 -2.19 -5.49
CA THR A 285 8.95 -2.36 -4.97
C THR A 285 7.87 -1.91 -5.96
N SER A 286 8.16 -0.97 -6.85
CA SER A 286 7.25 -0.56 -7.92
C SER A 286 6.90 -1.69 -8.90
N GLU A 287 7.71 -2.75 -9.00
CA GLU A 287 7.43 -3.93 -9.84
C GLU A 287 6.21 -4.73 -9.34
N LEU A 288 5.81 -4.57 -8.08
CA LEU A 288 4.60 -5.19 -7.54
C LEU A 288 3.35 -4.81 -8.35
N ASN A 289 3.30 -3.59 -8.93
CA ASN A 289 2.22 -3.16 -9.83
C ASN A 289 2.15 -3.98 -11.13
N GLN A 290 3.27 -4.54 -11.59
CA GLN A 290 3.33 -5.31 -12.83
C GLN A 290 2.90 -6.78 -12.62
N ILE A 291 3.06 -7.29 -11.39
CA ILE A 291 2.70 -8.67 -11.03
C ILE A 291 1.36 -8.77 -10.30
N TYR A 292 0.68 -7.63 -10.10
CA TYR A 292 -0.71 -7.53 -9.64
C TYR A 292 -1.69 -7.92 -10.75
#